data_AF-X1TPE2-F1
#
_entry.id   AF-X1TPE2-F1
#
_cell.length_a   1.000
_cell.length_b   1.000
_cell.length_c   1.000
_cell.angle_alpha   90.00
_cell.angle_beta   90.00
_cell.angle_gamma   90.00
#
_symmetry.space_group_name_H-M   'P 1'
#
loop_
_entity.id
_entity.type
_entity.pdbx_description
1 polymer ?
#
loop_
_entity_poly.entity_id
_entity_poly.type
_entity_poly.pdbx_seq_one_letter_code
_entity_poly.pdbx_strand_id
1 'polypeptide(L)'
;MENRIYPILYPADIGATRGSGLLLWFSQHLIEPKTDRIHFFVIGDYLPWDNDYVILESIGKGIAVGRLSYYRPEGVEIYRVVLSETPEQRLGNRKVEEIHELRKRAAAELTRVGRARYDYLLFAKL
;
A
#
# COMPACT_ATOMS: atom_id res chain seq x y z
N MET A 1 18.20 -12.48 -16.16
CA MET A 1 17.45 -12.58 -14.89
C MET A 1 17.30 -11.17 -14.38
N GLU A 2 16.09 -10.62 -14.41
CA GLU A 2 15.84 -9.24 -13.96
C GLU A 2 16.14 -9.12 -12.47
N ASN A 3 17.04 -8.20 -12.10
CA ASN A 3 17.21 -7.72 -10.74
C ASN A 3 15.94 -6.92 -10.37
N ARG A 4 14.84 -7.62 -10.08
CA ARG A 4 13.63 -6.96 -9.59
C ARG A 4 13.87 -6.65 -8.12
N ILE A 5 14.02 -5.36 -7.82
CA ILE A 5 14.22 -4.87 -6.45
C ILE A 5 12.98 -5.17 -5.58
N TYR A 6 11.82 -5.36 -6.21
CA TYR A 6 10.58 -5.82 -5.57
C TYR A 6 10.12 -7.17 -6.15
N PRO A 7 9.39 -8.00 -5.36
CA PRO A 7 8.62 -9.10 -5.94
C PRO A 7 7.57 -8.57 -6.93
N ILE A 8 6.94 -9.44 -7.73
CA ILE A 8 5.83 -9.04 -8.60
C ILE A 8 4.74 -8.40 -7.74
N LEU A 9 4.48 -7.11 -7.97
CA LEU A 9 3.44 -6.35 -7.28
C LEU A 9 2.14 -6.37 -8.08
N TYR A 10 1.01 -6.35 -7.37
CA TYR A 10 -0.32 -6.28 -7.96
C TYR A 10 -1.08 -5.07 -7.43
N PRO A 11 -2.09 -4.58 -8.18
CA PRO A 11 -3.04 -3.61 -7.66
C PRO A 11 -3.61 -4.05 -6.31
N ALA A 12 -3.84 -3.07 -5.44
CA ALA A 12 -4.31 -3.24 -4.05
C ALA A 12 -3.30 -3.86 -3.07
N ASP A 13 -2.07 -4.16 -3.48
CA ASP A 13 -0.99 -4.32 -2.51
C ASP A 13 -0.77 -3.00 -1.77
N ILE A 14 -0.36 -3.07 -0.51
CA ILE A 14 -0.17 -1.90 0.35
C ILE A 14 1.32 -1.77 0.62
N GLY A 15 1.91 -0.66 0.22
CA GLY A 15 3.26 -0.30 0.62
C GLY A 15 3.23 0.55 1.88
N ALA A 16 4.21 0.34 2.75
CA ALA A 16 4.40 1.19 3.91
C ALA A 16 5.88 1.56 4.07
N THR A 17 6.15 2.83 4.35
CA THR A 17 7.52 3.31 4.52
C THR A 17 7.89 3.49 5.97
N ARG A 18 9.17 3.24 6.26
CA ARG A 18 9.73 3.46 7.58
C ARG A 18 9.79 4.95 7.91
N GLY A 19 9.27 5.30 9.07
CA GLY A 19 9.36 6.64 9.62
C GLY A 19 10.69 6.95 10.26
N SER A 20 10.91 8.24 10.53
CA SER A 20 12.03 8.71 11.33
C SER A 20 11.63 9.88 12.22
N GLY A 21 12.45 10.17 13.23
CA GLY A 21 12.27 11.32 14.11
C GLY A 21 11.01 11.26 14.99
N LEU A 22 10.39 12.41 15.21
CA LEU A 22 9.27 12.58 16.14
C LEU A 22 8.03 11.76 15.77
N LEU A 23 7.73 11.62 14.48
CA LEU A 23 6.57 10.82 14.03
C LEU A 23 6.75 9.33 14.37
N LEU A 24 7.96 8.80 14.19
CA LEU A 24 8.28 7.44 14.61
C LEU A 24 8.13 7.28 16.13
N TRP A 25 8.63 8.25 16.90
CA TRP A 25 8.51 8.21 18.35
C TRP A 25 7.04 8.18 18.79
N PHE A 26 6.19 9.05 18.23
CA PHE A 26 4.76 9.06 18.52
C PHE A 26 4.09 7.73 18.18
N SER A 27 4.36 7.20 16.97
CA SER A 27 3.84 5.91 16.52
C SER A 27 4.23 4.75 17.45
N GLN A 28 5.42 4.78 18.04
CA GLN A 28 5.91 3.72 18.92
C GLN A 28 5.45 3.84 20.39
N HIS A 29 5.05 5.03 20.84
CA HIS A 29 4.77 5.28 22.27
C HIS A 29 3.32 5.62 22.57
N LEU A 30 2.59 6.23 21.63
CA LEU A 30 1.26 6.80 21.88
C LEU A 30 0.14 6.14 21.08
N ILE A 31 0.46 5.31 20.08
CA ILE A 31 -0.52 4.73 19.15
C ILE A 31 -0.37 3.21 19.16
N GLU A 32 -1.50 2.51 19.12
CA GLU A 32 -1.55 1.06 18.88
C GLU A 32 -2.16 0.80 17.48
N PRO A 33 -1.61 -0.16 16.71
CA PRO A 33 -0.44 -0.97 17.03
C PRO A 33 0.86 -0.16 16.92
N LYS A 34 1.80 -0.40 17.85
CA LYS A 34 3.15 0.16 17.76
C LYS A 34 3.83 -0.27 16.48
N THR A 35 4.13 0.70 15.62
CA THR A 35 4.76 0.42 14.32
C THR A 35 5.79 1.49 13.98
N ASP A 36 6.82 1.11 13.23
CA ASP A 36 7.75 2.03 12.61
C ASP A 36 7.33 2.44 11.18
N ARG A 37 6.17 1.95 10.72
CA ARG A 37 5.55 2.31 9.45
C ARG A 37 4.62 3.50 9.63
N ILE A 38 5.00 4.66 9.10
CA ILE A 38 4.29 5.93 9.36
C ILE A 38 3.54 6.48 8.15
N HIS A 39 3.84 5.97 6.96
CA HIS A 39 3.21 6.40 5.72
C HIS A 39 2.86 5.17 4.89
N PHE A 40 1.65 5.17 4.35
CA PHE A 40 1.05 4.04 3.65
C PHE A 40 0.54 4.50 2.30
N PHE A 41 0.64 3.62 1.31
CA PHE A 41 0.12 3.83 -0.03
C PHE A 41 -0.35 2.53 -0.64
N VAL A 42 -1.24 2.65 -1.62
CA VAL A 42 -1.78 1.52 -2.36
C VAL A 42 -1.07 1.43 -3.71
N ILE A 43 -0.60 0.24 -4.06
CA ILE A 43 -0.05 -0.05 -5.39
C ILE A 43 -1.20 -0.06 -6.41
N GLY A 44 -1.00 0.68 -7.50
CA GLY A 44 -1.87 0.74 -8.67
C GLY A 44 -1.28 -0.04 -9.86
N ASP A 45 -1.51 0.50 -11.05
CA ASP A 45 -1.08 -0.15 -12.29
C ASP A 45 0.44 -0.09 -12.50
N TYR A 46 0.97 -1.12 -13.15
CA TYR A 46 2.34 -1.17 -13.63
C TYR A 46 2.49 -0.36 -14.93
N LEU A 47 3.55 0.42 -15.02
CA LEU A 47 3.87 1.32 -16.12
C LEU A 47 5.11 0.79 -16.86
N PRO A 48 4.91 0.02 -17.96
CA PRO A 48 6.00 -0.72 -18.59
C PRO A 48 7.08 0.16 -19.22
N TRP A 49 6.74 1.38 -19.64
CA TRP A 49 7.69 2.32 -20.24
C TRP A 49 8.63 2.99 -19.22
N ASP A 50 8.23 3.02 -17.95
CA ASP A 50 9.04 3.58 -16.85
C ASP A 50 9.60 2.48 -15.92
N ASN A 51 9.21 1.20 -16.15
CA ASN A 51 9.50 0.08 -15.26
C ASN A 51 9.15 0.38 -13.79
N ASP A 52 7.96 0.93 -13.57
CA ASP A 52 7.54 1.46 -12.28
C ASP A 52 6.04 1.21 -12.02
N TYR A 53 5.60 1.45 -10.80
CA TYR A 53 4.20 1.33 -10.40
C TYR A 53 3.60 2.70 -10.06
N VAL A 54 2.36 2.90 -10.46
CA VAL A 54 1.53 3.97 -9.91
C VAL A 54 1.26 3.65 -8.44
N ILE A 55 1.29 4.67 -7.59
CA ILE A 55 0.81 4.56 -6.22
C ILE A 55 -0.28 5.58 -5.95
N LEU A 56 -1.22 5.21 -5.09
CA LEU A 56 -2.18 6.12 -4.49
C LEU A 56 -1.81 6.33 -3.02
N GLU A 57 -1.58 7.57 -2.64
CA GLU A 57 -1.11 7.92 -1.30
C GLU A 57 -1.83 9.16 -0.76
N SER A 58 -1.84 9.31 0.57
CA SER A 58 -2.25 10.57 1.19
C SER A 58 -1.01 11.29 1.70
N ILE A 59 -0.73 12.46 1.14
CA ILE A 59 0.34 13.33 1.61
C ILE A 59 -0.24 14.52 2.39
N GLY A 60 0.61 15.36 2.99
CA GLY A 60 0.18 16.55 3.74
C GLY A 60 -0.67 17.55 2.95
N LYS A 61 -0.84 17.37 1.63
CA LYS A 61 -1.66 18.19 0.73
C LYS A 61 -2.95 17.50 0.26
N GLY A 62 -3.24 16.29 0.74
CA GLY A 62 -4.39 15.47 0.33
C GLY A 62 -3.98 14.21 -0.42
N ILE A 63 -4.94 13.62 -1.15
CA ILE A 63 -4.72 12.42 -1.95
C ILE A 63 -3.88 12.78 -3.17
N ALA A 64 -2.82 12.01 -3.41
CA ALA A 64 -1.91 12.15 -4.54
C ALA A 64 -1.77 10.82 -5.29
N VAL A 65 -1.54 10.95 -6.60
CA VAL A 65 -1.10 9.85 -7.46
C VAL A 65 0.40 10.03 -7.67
N GLY A 66 1.19 9.03 -7.25
CA GLY A 66 2.64 9.08 -7.25
C GLY A 66 3.27 7.92 -8.03
N ARG A 67 4.60 7.84 -7.94
CA ARG A 67 5.42 6.76 -8.49
C ARG A 67 6.09 5.98 -7.35
N LEU A 68 6.09 4.65 -7.43
CA LEU A 68 6.74 3.83 -6.39
C LEU A 68 8.24 4.13 -6.29
N SER A 69 8.88 4.45 -7.41
CA SER A 69 10.29 4.86 -7.49
C SER A 69 10.65 6.12 -6.68
N TYR A 70 9.68 6.89 -6.19
CA TYR A 70 9.95 7.99 -5.23
C TYR A 70 10.47 7.49 -3.89
N TYR A 71 10.22 6.21 -3.57
CA TYR A 71 10.68 5.57 -2.35
C TYR A 71 11.87 4.66 -2.63
N ARG A 72 12.85 4.69 -1.72
CA ARG A 72 13.95 3.74 -1.74
C ARG A 72 13.43 2.34 -1.38
N PRO A 73 13.71 1.31 -2.20
CA PRO A 73 13.14 -0.01 -1.97
C PRO A 73 13.45 -0.64 -0.62
N GLU A 74 14.61 -0.36 -0.04
CA GLU A 74 15.01 -0.86 1.28
C GLU A 74 14.16 -0.27 2.42
N GLY A 75 13.47 0.84 2.16
CA GLY A 75 12.61 1.53 3.11
C GLY A 75 11.13 1.20 2.97
N VAL A 76 10.75 0.32 2.04
CA VAL A 76 9.36 -0.03 1.73
C VAL A 76 9.08 -1.48 2.10
N GLU A 77 8.06 -1.68 2.93
CA GLU A 77 7.50 -2.99 3.21
C GLU A 77 6.19 -3.17 2.44
N ILE A 78 6.01 -4.34 1.82
CA ILE A 78 4.84 -4.64 1.00
C ILE A 78 3.94 -5.64 1.75
N TYR A 79 2.70 -5.24 1.99
CA TYR A 79 1.64 -6.07 2.51
C TYR A 79 0.69 -6.47 1.40
N ARG A 80 0.30 -7.74 1.39
CA ARG A 80 -0.65 -8.27 0.42
C ARG A 80 -1.76 -8.99 1.17
N VAL A 81 -2.99 -8.57 0.92
CA VAL A 81 -4.17 -9.31 1.40
C VAL A 81 -4.15 -10.70 0.76
N VAL A 82 -4.17 -11.71 1.62
CA VAL A 82 -4.27 -13.11 1.22
C VAL A 82 -5.72 -13.37 0.82
N LEU A 83 -5.96 -13.55 -0.48
CA LEU A 83 -7.30 -13.75 -1.05
C LEU A 83 -7.65 -15.24 -1.22
N SER A 84 -6.80 -16.15 -0.75
CA SER A 84 -7.00 -17.61 -0.72
C SER A 84 -6.25 -18.21 0.47
N GLU A 85 -6.89 -19.06 1.27
CA GLU A 85 -6.39 -19.55 2.56
C GLU A 85 -5.29 -20.62 2.42
N THR A 86 -5.11 -21.26 1.26
CA THR A 86 -4.09 -22.32 1.08
C THR A 86 -3.37 -22.31 -0.29
N PRO A 87 -2.14 -22.86 -0.39
CA PRO A 87 -1.46 -23.08 -1.66
C PRO A 87 -2.23 -23.95 -2.66
N GLU A 88 -3.04 -24.90 -2.20
CA GLU A 88 -3.87 -25.77 -3.06
C GLU A 88 -5.09 -25.03 -3.64
N GLN A 89 -5.65 -24.06 -2.90
CA GLN A 89 -6.65 -23.13 -3.41
C GLN A 89 -6.08 -22.14 -4.45
N ARG A 90 -4.76 -22.05 -4.61
CA ARG A 90 -4.12 -21.30 -5.72
C ARG A 90 -4.35 -21.97 -7.08
N LEU A 91 -4.80 -23.22 -7.11
CA LEU A 91 -5.04 -24.01 -8.32
C LEU A 91 -6.47 -24.56 -8.44
N GLY A 92 -7.38 -24.25 -7.51
CA GLY A 92 -8.73 -24.82 -7.50
C GLY A 92 -9.80 -23.87 -6.98
N ASN A 93 -10.65 -23.41 -7.91
CA ASN A 93 -11.98 -22.77 -7.76
C ASN A 93 -12.10 -21.24 -7.86
N ARG A 94 -11.01 -20.48 -8.09
CA ARG A 94 -11.10 -19.15 -8.71
C ARG A 94 -10.07 -19.04 -9.82
N LYS A 95 -10.48 -18.51 -10.97
CA LYS A 95 -9.57 -18.27 -12.09
C LYS A 95 -8.60 -17.15 -11.69
N VAL A 96 -7.32 -17.25 -12.07
CA VAL A 96 -6.29 -16.22 -11.76
C VAL A 96 -6.76 -14.83 -12.22
N GLU A 97 -7.48 -14.81 -13.34
CA GLU A 97 -8.12 -13.65 -13.92
C GLU A 97 -9.15 -13.00 -12.97
N GLU A 98 -9.93 -13.79 -12.23
CA GLU A 98 -10.92 -13.29 -11.26
C GLU A 98 -10.24 -12.66 -10.05
N ILE A 99 -9.11 -13.22 -9.58
CA ILE A 99 -8.31 -12.64 -8.50
C ILE A 99 -7.71 -11.31 -8.95
N HIS A 100 -7.20 -11.25 -10.18
CA HIS A 100 -6.63 -10.02 -10.75
C HIS A 100 -7.68 -8.92 -10.88
N GLU A 101 -8.87 -9.26 -11.38
CA GLU A 101 -9.98 -8.31 -11.47
C GLU A 101 -10.50 -7.87 -10.10
N LEU A 102 -10.56 -8.78 -9.11
CA LEU A 102 -10.89 -8.43 -7.74
C LEU A 102 -9.89 -7.43 -7.15
N ARG A 103 -8.59 -7.65 -7.39
CA ARG A 103 -7.51 -6.74 -6.95
C ARG A 103 -7.64 -5.35 -7.57
N LYS A 104 -7.87 -5.26 -8.88
CA LYS A 104 -8.12 -3.97 -9.55
C LYS A 104 -9.35 -3.26 -8.98
N ARG A 105 -10.46 -3.99 -8.80
CA ARG A 105 -11.69 -3.44 -8.22
C ARG A 105 -11.49 -2.96 -6.79
N ALA A 106 -10.77 -3.72 -5.97
CA ALA A 106 -10.45 -3.32 -4.60
C ALA A 106 -9.62 -2.03 -4.57
N ALA A 107 -8.59 -1.92 -5.42
CA ALA A 107 -7.80 -0.69 -5.56
C ALA A 107 -8.67 0.50 -5.97
N ALA A 108 -9.58 0.30 -6.94
CA ALA A 108 -10.52 1.33 -7.38
C ALA A 108 -11.51 1.75 -6.28
N GLU A 109 -12.09 0.80 -5.54
CA GLU A 109 -13.04 1.07 -4.46
C GLU A 109 -12.37 1.78 -3.26
N LEU A 110 -11.10 1.45 -2.96
CA LEU A 110 -10.31 2.18 -1.94
C LEU A 110 -10.22 3.68 -2.25
N THR A 111 -10.23 4.07 -3.53
CA THR A 111 -10.21 5.50 -3.92
C THR A 111 -11.50 6.24 -3.57
N ARG A 112 -12.63 5.53 -3.43
CA ARG A 112 -13.93 6.11 -3.06
C ARG A 112 -14.02 6.44 -1.58
N VAL A 113 -13.40 5.60 -0.74
CA VAL A 113 -13.37 5.77 0.73
C VAL A 113 -12.19 6.62 1.19
N GLY A 114 -11.13 6.74 0.38
CA GLY A 114 -9.92 7.53 0.68
C GLY A 114 -10.15 9.03 0.86
N ARG A 115 -11.37 9.53 0.58
CA ARG A 115 -11.80 10.89 0.91
C ARG A 115 -12.24 11.05 2.37
N ALA A 116 -11.80 10.16 3.26
CA ALA A 116 -11.93 10.37 4.69
C ALA A 116 -11.15 11.63 5.07
N ARG A 117 -11.83 12.56 5.76
CA ARG A 117 -11.17 13.69 6.42
C ARG A 117 -10.19 13.08 7.44
N TYR A 118 -8.94 12.88 7.05
CA TYR A 118 -7.85 12.73 8.00
C TYR A 118 -7.76 14.05 8.75
N ASP A 119 -8.60 14.21 9.77
CA ASP A 119 -8.37 15.21 10.81
C ASP A 119 -7.06 14.76 11.46
N TYR A 120 -5.95 15.39 11.07
CA TYR A 120 -4.63 15.27 11.71
C TYR A 120 -4.65 15.61 13.21
N LEU A 121 -5.84 15.89 13.78
CA LEU A 121 -6.12 16.26 15.16
C LEU A 121 -7.10 15.27 15.84
N LEU A 122 -7.27 14.04 15.33
CA LEU A 122 -8.18 13.07 15.94
C LEU A 122 -7.86 12.84 17.44
N PHE A 123 -6.57 12.91 17.81
CA PHE A 123 -6.10 12.84 19.19
C PHE A 123 -6.51 14.03 20.08
N ALA A 124 -6.85 15.19 19.50
CA ALA A 124 -7.34 16.36 20.25
C ALA A 124 -8.88 16.36 20.41
N LYS A 125 -9.58 15.39 19.81
CA LYS A 125 -11.04 15.25 19.87
C LYS A 125 -11.52 14.12 20.81
N LEU A 126 -10.61 13.35 21.40
CA LEU A 126 -10.88 12.37 22.46
C LEU A 126 -10.57 13.00 23.82
#